data_AF-A0A093X9F1-F1
#
_entry.id   AF-A0A093X9F1-F1
#
_cell.length_a   1.000
_cell.length_b   1.000
_cell.length_c   1.000
_cell.angle_alpha   90.00
_cell.angle_beta   90.00
_cell.angle_gamma   90.00
#
_symmetry.space_group_name_H-M   'P 1'
#
loop_
_entity.id
_entity.type
_entity.pdbx_description
1 polymer ?
#
loop_
_entity_poly.entity_id
_entity_poly.type
_entity_poly.pdbx_seq_one_letter_code
_entity_poly.pdbx_strand_id
1 'polypeptide(L)'
;MHSAPAAFPGTIRVLGTEQALIEAAEWRPADNPMIVPEAPWEHLELPMGTGFEVFDAELMGVASALEWALERHLPGPIHVLLDAQNAIKRLQSTEPGAGQSLALRAHMAASRLRLSGRPVTIQWVPGHNGVEGNEQADQAAKPAASKPAGPGFEGLSLAYVRRACTEARRAAVENWARHAPIGTYLHRIKARDSPECGACGELRETISHIILECRGRRGPRRILYKGLADAGVPLPIAAEDAPEARLFSEPKATTALLQFVASANLFRDKEQATREAELGDHWGWEALRGWEDTGVG
;
A
#
# COMPACT_ATOMS: atom_id res chain seq x y z
N MET A 1 17.96 3.49 -7.13
CA MET A 1 18.39 4.02 -5.82
C MET A 1 17.22 4.76 -5.21
N HIS A 2 17.07 4.67 -3.88
CA HIS A 2 15.98 5.19 -3.02
C HIS A 2 14.78 4.27 -2.78
N SER A 3 14.90 3.46 -1.73
CA SER A 3 14.10 3.65 -0.52
C SER A 3 14.82 2.96 0.64
N ALA A 4 15.27 3.77 1.60
CA ALA A 4 15.86 3.27 2.84
C ALA A 4 14.74 2.63 3.70
N PRO A 5 15.01 1.52 4.41
CA PRO A 5 14.04 1.00 5.36
C PRO A 5 13.96 1.99 6.52
N ALA A 6 12.82 2.65 6.65
CA ALA A 6 12.52 3.48 7.80
C ALA A 6 12.52 2.60 9.05
N ALA A 7 13.13 3.12 10.09
CA ALA A 7 13.16 2.58 11.42
C ALA A 7 11.75 2.59 12.06
N PHE A 8 11.36 1.56 12.81
CA PHE A 8 10.01 1.45 13.38
C PHE A 8 10.01 1.21 14.89
N PRO A 9 9.10 1.84 15.68
CA PRO A 9 9.00 1.72 17.13
C PRO A 9 8.06 0.65 17.65
N GLY A 10 8.30 0.22 18.88
CA GLY A 10 7.29 -0.47 19.69
C GLY A 10 7.91 -1.11 20.93
N THR A 11 7.83 -0.45 22.10
CA THR A 11 8.14 -1.03 23.41
C THR A 11 7.42 -0.26 24.51
N ILE A 12 7.12 -0.95 25.59
CA ILE A 12 6.11 -0.59 26.59
C ILE A 12 6.80 -0.21 27.89
N ARG A 13 6.37 0.89 28.50
CA ARG A 13 6.68 1.19 29.90
C ARG A 13 5.53 0.78 30.78
N VAL A 14 5.84 0.22 31.94
CA VAL A 14 4.92 0.16 33.08
C VAL A 14 5.37 1.18 34.10
N LEU A 15 4.51 2.17 34.31
CA LEU A 15 4.74 3.29 35.21
C LEU A 15 3.96 3.10 36.50
N GLY A 16 4.57 3.49 37.63
CA GLY A 16 3.83 3.73 38.87
C GLY A 16 2.79 4.84 38.65
N THR A 17 1.61 4.70 39.25
CA THR A 17 0.40 5.49 38.98
C THR A 17 0.59 7.00 39.17
N GLU A 18 1.45 7.39 40.11
CA GLU A 18 1.78 8.79 40.42
C GLU A 18 2.67 9.42 39.33
N GLN A 19 3.53 8.62 38.68
CA GLN A 19 4.51 9.08 37.70
C GLN A 19 3.94 9.20 36.28
N ALA A 20 2.98 8.34 35.91
CA ALA A 20 2.21 8.47 34.67
C ALA A 20 1.31 9.72 34.67
N LEU A 21 0.79 10.12 35.84
CA LEU A 21 0.02 11.34 36.01
C LEU A 21 0.91 12.60 35.94
N ILE A 22 2.14 12.52 36.45
CA ILE A 22 3.14 13.60 36.33
C ILE A 22 3.59 13.78 34.87
N GLU A 23 3.97 12.72 34.16
CA GLU A 23 4.38 12.81 32.74
C GLU A 23 3.24 13.26 31.80
N ALA A 24 1.99 12.90 32.10
CA ALA A 24 0.83 13.35 31.31
C ALA A 24 0.37 14.78 31.66
N ALA A 25 0.63 15.26 32.89
CA ALA A 25 0.26 16.61 33.33
C ALA A 25 1.36 17.66 33.10
N GLU A 26 2.63 17.26 33.02
CA GLU A 26 3.80 18.16 32.91
C GLU A 26 4.32 18.36 31.48
N TRP A 27 3.50 18.20 30.45
CA TRP A 27 3.85 18.79 29.15
C TRP A 27 3.75 20.32 29.22
N ARG A 28 4.82 20.94 29.72
CA ARG A 28 5.21 22.32 29.44
C ARG A 28 6.60 22.29 28.79
N PRO A 29 6.81 23.02 27.68
CA PRO A 29 8.15 23.19 27.15
C PRO A 29 8.93 24.12 28.09
N ALA A 30 10.14 23.68 28.41
CA ALA A 30 11.20 24.35 29.17
C ALA A 30 11.05 24.41 30.70
N ASP A 31 12.14 23.97 31.34
CA ASP A 31 12.58 24.31 32.69
C ASP A 31 12.02 23.49 33.88
N ASN A 32 12.29 22.18 33.93
CA ASN A 32 12.74 21.52 35.17
C ASN A 32 13.28 20.09 34.89
N PRO A 33 14.51 19.71 35.28
CA PRO A 33 14.97 18.34 35.17
C PRO A 33 14.39 17.53 36.35
N MET A 34 13.26 16.86 36.16
CA MET A 34 12.76 15.93 37.16
C MET A 34 13.53 14.61 37.08
N ILE A 35 14.24 14.31 38.17
CA ILE A 35 14.98 13.08 38.41
C ILE A 35 14.01 11.88 38.38
N VAL A 36 14.20 10.99 37.40
CA VAL A 36 13.48 9.71 37.27
C VAL A 36 14.21 8.65 38.10
N PRO A 37 13.52 7.76 38.85
CA PRO A 37 14.17 6.66 39.56
C PRO A 37 14.86 5.73 38.55
N GLU A 38 16.12 5.38 38.81
CA GLU A 38 17.02 4.55 37.98
C GLU A 38 16.58 3.07 37.86
N ALA A 39 15.34 2.79 37.46
CA ALA A 39 14.96 1.44 37.05
C ALA A 39 15.37 1.24 35.57
N PRO A 40 16.07 0.14 35.22
CA PRO A 40 16.50 -0.10 33.85
C PRO A 40 15.29 -0.32 32.93
N TRP A 41 15.34 0.25 31.73
CA TRP A 41 14.34 0.00 30.68
C TRP A 41 14.34 -1.47 30.28
N GLU A 42 13.17 -2.11 30.38
CA GLU A 42 12.97 -3.45 29.87
C GLU A 42 12.30 -3.40 28.50
N HIS A 43 12.81 -4.19 27.56
CA HIS A 43 12.28 -4.29 26.21
C HIS A 43 11.96 -5.74 25.85
N LEU A 44 10.91 -5.90 25.06
CA LEU A 44 10.52 -7.17 24.45
C LEU A 44 10.58 -6.99 22.93
N GLU A 45 11.50 -7.71 22.29
CA GLU A 45 11.63 -7.70 20.84
C GLU A 45 10.81 -8.82 20.20
N LEU A 46 9.92 -8.46 19.28
CA LEU A 46 9.10 -9.41 18.52
C LEU A 46 9.33 -9.18 17.02
N PRO A 47 10.30 -9.88 16.41
CA PRO A 47 10.57 -9.69 15.00
C PRO A 47 9.45 -10.31 14.16
N MET A 48 8.73 -9.46 13.42
CA MET A 48 7.62 -9.87 12.55
C MET A 48 8.10 -10.23 11.13
N GLY A 49 9.35 -9.94 10.81
CA GLY A 49 9.93 -10.13 9.48
C GLY A 49 9.22 -9.31 8.39
N THR A 50 9.21 -9.85 7.17
CA THR A 50 8.56 -9.23 6.01
C THR A 50 7.12 -9.71 5.86
N GLY A 51 6.24 -8.89 5.27
CA GLY A 51 4.84 -9.28 5.01
C GLY A 51 3.83 -8.68 5.99
N PHE A 52 4.28 -7.77 6.84
CA PHE A 52 3.48 -7.00 7.78
C PHE A 52 3.75 -5.51 7.57
N GLU A 53 2.76 -4.67 7.91
CA GLU A 53 2.89 -3.22 7.87
C GLU A 53 3.26 -2.68 9.25
N VAL A 54 3.73 -1.43 9.29
CA VAL A 54 3.95 -0.68 10.55
C VAL A 54 2.70 -0.75 11.41
N PHE A 55 1.53 -0.55 10.80
CA PHE A 55 0.24 -0.70 11.46
C PHE A 55 0.07 -2.04 12.22
N ASP A 56 0.55 -3.15 11.68
CA ASP A 56 0.48 -4.45 12.35
C ASP A 56 1.48 -4.55 13.51
N ALA A 57 2.68 -3.98 13.34
CA ALA A 57 3.70 -3.89 14.40
C ALA A 57 3.22 -3.08 15.60
N GLU A 58 2.56 -1.94 15.37
CA GLU A 58 1.98 -1.11 16.43
C GLU A 58 0.93 -1.87 17.23
N LEU A 59 0.03 -2.59 16.56
CA LEU A 59 -0.97 -3.42 17.22
C LEU A 59 -0.36 -4.60 17.97
N MET A 60 0.70 -5.21 17.42
CA MET A 60 1.44 -6.29 18.09
C MET A 60 2.11 -5.76 19.35
N GLY A 61 2.76 -4.60 19.27
CA GLY A 61 3.34 -3.92 20.42
C GLY A 61 2.32 -3.74 21.54
N VAL A 62 1.15 -3.16 21.25
CA VAL A 62 0.09 -2.99 22.25
C VAL A 62 -0.43 -4.33 22.79
N ALA A 63 -0.67 -5.33 21.94
CA ALA A 63 -1.18 -6.63 22.40
C ALA A 63 -0.20 -7.30 23.36
N SER A 64 1.08 -7.37 22.96
CA SER A 64 2.15 -7.96 23.75
C SER A 64 2.44 -7.17 25.03
N ALA A 65 2.26 -5.85 25.03
CA ALA A 65 2.29 -5.02 26.24
C ALA A 65 1.41 -5.53 27.36
N LEU A 66 0.15 -5.72 27.01
CA LEU A 66 -0.91 -6.00 27.95
C LEU A 66 -0.82 -7.45 28.41
N GLU A 67 -0.44 -8.36 27.50
CA GLU A 67 -0.12 -9.75 27.82
C GLU A 67 1.08 -9.83 28.77
N TRP A 68 2.14 -9.07 28.52
CA TRP A 68 3.33 -9.04 29.37
C TRP A 68 3.02 -8.47 30.77
N ALA A 69 2.21 -7.42 30.84
CA ALA A 69 1.73 -6.86 32.11
C ALA A 69 0.86 -7.84 32.92
N LEU A 70 0.11 -8.71 32.24
CA LEU A 70 -0.62 -9.80 32.88
C LEU A 70 0.35 -10.85 33.43
N GLU A 71 1.24 -11.37 32.59
CA GLU A 71 2.19 -12.44 32.94
C GLU A 71 3.07 -12.06 34.13
N ARG A 72 3.56 -10.83 34.15
CA ARG A 72 4.43 -10.31 35.21
C ARG A 72 3.69 -9.79 36.43
N HIS A 73 2.35 -9.85 36.43
CA HIS A 73 1.51 -9.38 37.53
C HIS A 73 1.85 -7.95 37.95
N LEU A 74 2.10 -7.09 36.95
CA LEU A 74 2.54 -5.73 37.21
C LEU A 74 1.48 -4.99 38.04
N PRO A 75 1.88 -4.27 39.11
CA PRO A 75 0.95 -3.65 40.03
C PRO A 75 0.37 -2.35 39.46
N GLY A 76 -0.85 -2.02 39.90
CA GLY A 76 -1.50 -0.73 39.60
C GLY A 76 -2.07 -0.62 38.17
N PRO A 77 -2.62 0.57 37.82
CA PRO A 77 -3.08 0.89 36.48
C PRO A 77 -1.98 0.77 35.42
N ILE A 78 -2.36 0.35 34.21
CA ILE A 78 -1.44 0.16 33.08
C ILE A 78 -1.66 1.28 32.07
N HIS A 79 -0.59 1.97 31.69
CA HIS A 79 -0.59 3.03 30.67
C HIS A 79 0.22 2.56 29.45
N VAL A 80 -0.38 2.65 28.27
CA VAL A 80 0.29 2.37 26.99
C VAL A 80 0.34 3.66 26.18
N LEU A 81 1.55 4.12 25.89
CA LEU A 81 1.77 5.28 25.04
C LEU A 81 2.01 4.80 23.60
N LEU A 82 1.32 5.40 22.63
CA LEU A 82 1.39 5.00 21.23
C LEU A 82 1.37 6.22 20.32
N ASP A 83 2.28 6.32 19.36
CA ASP A 83 2.29 7.42 18.38
C ASP A 83 1.47 7.13 17.11
N ALA A 84 1.03 5.88 16.94
CA ALA A 84 0.23 5.40 15.83
C ALA A 84 -1.29 5.63 16.01
N GLN A 85 -1.79 6.80 15.57
CA GLN A 85 -3.23 7.14 15.64
C GLN A 85 -4.14 6.13 14.93
N ASN A 86 -3.67 5.55 13.81
CA ASN A 86 -4.40 4.51 13.07
C ASN A 86 -4.57 3.22 13.89
N ALA A 87 -3.56 2.82 14.66
CA ALA A 87 -3.62 1.67 15.55
C ALA A 87 -4.55 1.94 16.74
N ILE A 88 -4.49 3.13 17.36
CA ILE A 88 -5.44 3.53 18.41
C ILE A 88 -6.87 3.46 17.89
N LYS A 89 -7.15 4.05 16.73
CA LYS A 89 -8.47 3.98 16.10
C LYS A 89 -8.91 2.54 15.83
N ARG A 90 -7.98 1.66 15.43
CA ARG A 90 -8.27 0.23 15.22
C ARG A 90 -8.65 -0.46 16.52
N LEU A 91 -7.97 -0.15 17.62
CA LEU A 91 -8.21 -0.69 18.96
C LEU A 91 -9.51 -0.18 19.59
N GLN A 92 -10.15 0.85 19.04
CA GLN A 92 -11.47 1.31 19.48
C GLN A 92 -12.62 0.52 18.87
N SER A 93 -12.35 -0.40 17.94
CA SER A 93 -13.38 -1.18 17.23
C SER A 93 -13.12 -2.68 17.32
N THR A 94 -14.19 -3.46 17.46
CA THR A 94 -14.15 -4.94 17.39
C THR A 94 -14.61 -5.47 16.03
N GLU A 95 -15.02 -4.60 15.11
CA GLU A 95 -15.49 -4.97 13.77
C GLU A 95 -14.40 -5.67 12.93
N PRO A 96 -14.77 -6.64 12.08
CA PRO A 96 -13.84 -7.34 11.18
C PRO A 96 -12.97 -6.38 10.35
N GLY A 97 -11.65 -6.53 10.45
CA GLY A 97 -10.71 -5.69 9.70
C GLY A 97 -9.25 -6.11 9.78
N ALA A 98 -8.36 -5.35 9.13
CA ALA A 98 -6.92 -5.57 9.23
C ALA A 98 -6.47 -5.50 10.70
N GLY A 99 -5.54 -6.37 11.11
CA GLY A 99 -5.10 -6.46 12.50
C GLY A 99 -6.15 -7.00 13.49
N GLN A 100 -7.23 -7.66 13.03
CA GLN A 100 -8.31 -8.18 13.92
C GLN A 100 -7.78 -9.04 15.06
N SER A 101 -6.91 -10.01 14.77
CA SER A 101 -6.38 -10.93 15.78
C SER A 101 -5.61 -10.18 16.87
N LEU A 102 -4.80 -9.18 16.48
CA LEU A 102 -4.03 -8.34 17.41
C LEU A 102 -4.93 -7.43 18.23
N ALA A 103 -5.93 -6.81 17.59
CA ALA A 103 -6.92 -5.99 18.29
C ALA A 103 -7.69 -6.82 19.34
N LEU A 104 -8.14 -8.03 18.98
CA LEU A 104 -8.82 -8.92 19.91
C LEU A 104 -7.90 -9.38 21.06
N ARG A 105 -6.63 -9.69 20.78
CA ARG A 105 -5.63 -9.99 21.82
C ARG A 105 -5.49 -8.85 22.81
N ALA A 106 -5.30 -7.62 22.32
CA ALA A 106 -5.22 -6.43 23.16
C ALA A 106 -6.50 -6.23 24.02
N HIS A 107 -7.69 -6.40 23.44
CA HIS A 107 -8.96 -6.29 24.18
C HIS A 107 -9.10 -7.36 25.26
N MET A 108 -8.75 -8.61 24.96
CA MET A 108 -8.80 -9.71 25.92
C MET A 108 -7.83 -9.46 27.08
N ALA A 109 -6.60 -9.03 26.77
CA ALA A 109 -5.61 -8.72 27.79
C ALA A 109 -6.03 -7.51 28.65
N ALA A 110 -6.50 -6.43 28.03
CA ALA A 110 -7.02 -5.26 28.75
C ALA A 110 -8.21 -5.61 29.65
N SER A 111 -9.12 -6.48 29.19
CA SER A 111 -10.26 -6.92 29.97
C SER A 111 -9.83 -7.70 31.21
N ARG A 112 -8.84 -8.60 31.09
CA ARG A 112 -8.29 -9.35 32.22
C ARG A 112 -7.57 -8.43 33.21
N LEU A 113 -6.78 -7.46 32.73
CA LEU A 113 -6.12 -6.46 33.59
C LEU A 113 -7.18 -5.68 34.38
N ARG A 114 -8.21 -5.18 33.71
CA ARG A 114 -9.31 -4.45 34.33
C ARG A 114 -10.05 -5.28 35.39
N LEU A 115 -10.36 -6.55 35.11
CA LEU A 115 -11.00 -7.46 36.07
C LEU A 115 -10.14 -7.73 37.30
N SER A 116 -8.81 -7.66 37.17
CA SER A 116 -7.86 -7.74 38.29
C SER A 116 -7.60 -6.40 39.00
N GLY A 117 -8.43 -5.37 38.78
CA GLY A 117 -8.29 -4.06 39.41
C GLY A 117 -7.21 -3.16 38.81
N ARG A 118 -6.70 -3.49 37.62
CA ARG A 118 -5.62 -2.78 36.92
C ARG A 118 -6.17 -2.17 35.62
N PRO A 119 -6.84 -1.01 35.68
CA PRO A 119 -7.42 -0.41 34.49
C PRO A 119 -6.33 -0.07 33.47
N VAL A 120 -6.65 -0.21 32.18
CA VAL A 120 -5.74 0.07 31.07
C VAL A 120 -6.13 1.39 30.41
N THR A 121 -5.14 2.26 30.21
CA THR A 121 -5.28 3.50 29.43
C THR A 121 -4.32 3.47 28.25
N ILE A 122 -4.84 3.66 27.04
CA ILE A 122 -4.03 3.83 25.83
C ILE A 122 -4.09 5.30 25.44
N GLN A 123 -2.93 5.97 25.40
CA GLN A 123 -2.83 7.41 25.15
C GLN A 123 -1.96 7.68 23.93
N TRP A 124 -2.43 8.58 23.07
CA TRP A 124 -1.64 9.04 21.94
C TRP A 124 -0.52 9.98 22.41
N VAL A 125 0.69 9.79 21.86
CA VAL A 125 1.82 10.70 22.03
C VAL A 125 2.42 11.05 20.66
N PRO A 126 3.03 12.24 20.48
CA PRO A 126 3.69 12.57 19.24
C PRO A 126 5.02 11.81 19.09
N GLY A 127 5.21 11.13 17.96
CA GLY A 127 6.48 10.47 17.63
C GLY A 127 7.59 11.48 17.30
N HIS A 128 8.85 11.13 17.57
CA HIS A 128 10.05 11.94 17.30
C HIS A 128 10.04 13.37 17.89
N ASN A 129 9.41 13.56 19.04
CA ASN A 129 9.28 14.86 19.71
C ASN A 129 9.94 14.90 21.10
N GLY A 130 10.98 14.09 21.36
CA GLY A 130 11.68 14.10 22.65
C GLY A 130 10.99 13.34 23.78
N VAL A 131 9.93 12.58 23.48
CA VAL A 131 9.27 11.71 24.48
C VAL A 131 10.17 10.50 24.70
N GLU A 132 10.94 10.52 25.79
CA GLU A 132 11.99 9.52 26.06
C GLU A 132 11.50 8.08 25.89
N GLY A 133 10.36 7.71 26.49
CA GLY A 133 9.81 6.35 26.36
C GLY A 133 9.45 5.95 24.92
N ASN A 134 8.95 6.89 24.12
CA ASN A 134 8.67 6.64 22.69
C ASN A 134 9.99 6.48 21.94
N GLU A 135 10.98 7.34 22.18
CA GLU A 135 12.28 7.25 21.52
C GLU A 135 13.03 5.97 21.88
N GLN A 136 12.90 5.47 23.12
CA GLN A 136 13.46 4.19 23.51
C GLN A 136 12.74 3.02 22.80
N ALA A 137 11.42 3.09 22.68
CA ALA A 137 10.63 2.14 21.89
C ALA A 137 11.02 2.13 20.40
N ASP A 138 11.24 3.31 19.80
CA ASP A 138 11.77 3.49 18.43
C ASP A 138 13.11 2.80 18.28
N GLN A 139 14.01 2.98 19.25
CA GLN A 139 15.35 2.44 19.21
C GLN A 139 15.35 0.92 19.39
N ALA A 140 14.51 0.37 20.27
CA ALA A 140 14.42 -1.06 20.53
C ALA A 140 13.82 -1.87 19.37
N ALA A 141 12.87 -1.29 18.62
CA ALA A 141 12.23 -2.01 17.52
C ALA A 141 13.01 -1.94 16.19
N LYS A 142 13.94 -0.98 16.02
CA LYS A 142 14.85 -0.87 14.85
C LYS A 142 15.64 -2.16 14.57
N PRO A 143 16.38 -2.74 15.54
CA PRO A 143 17.09 -4.00 15.33
C PRO A 143 16.13 -5.17 15.03
N ALA A 144 14.97 -5.22 15.70
CA ALA A 144 13.99 -6.30 15.54
C ALA A 144 13.40 -6.32 14.12
N ALA A 145 13.20 -5.16 13.49
CA ALA A 145 12.66 -5.06 12.13
C ALA A 145 13.56 -5.69 11.05
N SER A 146 14.87 -5.84 11.34
CA SER A 146 15.82 -6.45 10.40
C SER A 146 16.03 -7.95 10.64
N LYS A 147 15.45 -8.51 11.72
CA LYS A 147 15.59 -9.93 12.05
C LYS A 147 14.56 -10.77 11.26
N PRO A 148 14.87 -12.05 10.97
CA PRO A 148 13.89 -12.98 10.44
C PRO A 148 12.66 -13.05 11.35
N ALA A 149 11.51 -13.33 10.73
CA ALA A 149 10.25 -13.53 11.44
C ALA A 149 10.42 -14.59 12.56
N GLY A 150 9.95 -14.25 13.76
CA GLY A 150 9.82 -15.20 14.85
C GLY A 150 8.69 -16.21 14.61
N PRO A 151 8.55 -17.24 15.48
CA PRO A 151 7.44 -18.18 15.41
C PRO A 151 6.08 -17.47 15.48
N GLY A 152 5.13 -17.87 14.64
CA GLY A 152 3.79 -17.28 14.55
C GLY A 152 3.64 -16.12 13.57
N PHE A 153 4.70 -15.79 12.81
CA PHE A 153 4.71 -14.75 11.77
C PHE A 153 5.00 -15.31 10.37
N GLU A 154 4.58 -16.55 10.10
CA GLU A 154 4.85 -17.25 8.83
C GLU A 154 3.98 -16.77 7.64
N GLY A 155 3.09 -15.77 7.85
CA GLY A 155 2.08 -15.33 6.90
C GLY A 155 2.18 -13.86 6.48
N LEU A 156 1.27 -13.45 5.58
CA LEU A 156 1.11 -12.04 5.18
C LEU A 156 -0.08 -11.41 5.91
N SER A 157 0.07 -10.17 6.35
CA SER A 157 -1.02 -9.41 6.95
C SER A 157 -2.00 -8.90 5.89
N LEU A 158 -3.27 -8.72 6.28
CA LEU A 158 -4.27 -8.11 5.39
C LEU A 158 -3.90 -6.67 5.02
N ALA A 159 -3.27 -5.91 5.92
CA ALA A 159 -2.81 -4.56 5.64
C ALA A 159 -1.72 -4.57 4.55
N TYR A 160 -0.76 -5.50 4.67
CA TYR A 160 0.30 -5.70 3.70
C TYR A 160 -0.24 -6.06 2.32
N VAL A 161 -1.12 -7.06 2.25
CA VAL A 161 -1.74 -7.47 0.98
C VAL A 161 -2.52 -6.31 0.34
N ARG A 162 -3.26 -5.53 1.14
CA ARG A 162 -3.99 -4.35 0.64
C ARG A 162 -3.05 -3.28 0.09
N ARG A 163 -1.93 -2.99 0.75
CA ARG A 163 -0.93 -2.05 0.23
C ARG A 163 -0.31 -2.57 -1.06
N ALA A 164 0.15 -3.83 -1.08
CA ALA A 164 0.74 -4.44 -2.26
C ALA A 164 -0.21 -4.45 -3.47
N CYS A 165 -1.49 -4.77 -3.27
CA CYS A 165 -2.49 -4.68 -4.33
C CYS A 165 -2.70 -3.23 -4.82
N THR A 166 -2.67 -2.25 -3.92
CA THR A 166 -2.80 -0.83 -4.27
C THR A 166 -1.62 -0.37 -5.12
N GLU A 167 -0.40 -0.72 -4.72
CA GLU A 167 0.83 -0.42 -5.45
C GLU A 167 0.83 -1.09 -6.83
N ALA A 168 0.46 -2.38 -6.91
CA ALA A 168 0.37 -3.10 -8.16
C ALA A 168 -0.64 -2.45 -9.13
N ARG A 169 -1.80 -2.00 -8.63
CA ARG A 169 -2.80 -1.28 -9.44
C ARG A 169 -2.27 0.04 -9.97
N ARG A 170 -1.58 0.82 -9.13
CA ARG A 170 -0.96 2.09 -9.55
C ARG A 170 0.12 1.86 -10.60
N ALA A 171 1.02 0.91 -10.36
CA ALA A 171 2.07 0.54 -11.30
C ALA A 171 1.50 0.09 -12.66
N ALA A 172 0.38 -0.64 -12.67
CA ALA A 172 -0.29 -1.02 -13.90
C ALA A 172 -0.82 0.20 -14.68
N VAL A 173 -1.41 1.18 -13.99
CA VAL A 173 -1.89 2.43 -14.61
C VAL A 173 -0.73 3.28 -15.12
N GLU A 174 0.35 3.42 -14.36
CA GLU A 174 1.56 4.15 -14.79
C GLU A 174 2.24 3.49 -15.98
N ASN A 175 2.31 2.16 -16.00
CA ASN A 175 2.86 1.41 -17.11
C ASN A 175 1.99 1.59 -18.36
N TRP A 176 0.66 1.54 -18.20
CA TRP A 176 -0.25 1.87 -19.29
C TRP A 176 -0.02 3.30 -19.80
N ALA A 177 0.06 4.31 -18.93
CA ALA A 177 0.30 5.69 -19.36
C ALA A 177 1.60 5.89 -20.15
N ARG A 178 2.62 5.06 -19.92
CA ARG A 178 3.95 5.19 -20.53
C ARG A 178 4.16 4.31 -21.76
N HIS A 179 3.63 3.09 -21.73
CA HIS A 179 3.86 2.04 -22.71
C HIS A 179 2.55 1.41 -23.22
N ALA A 180 1.45 2.18 -23.24
CA ALA A 180 0.21 1.68 -23.81
C ALA A 180 0.45 1.17 -25.25
N PRO A 181 -0.03 -0.03 -25.60
CA PRO A 181 0.01 -0.52 -26.99
C PRO A 181 -1.04 0.21 -27.83
N ILE A 182 -0.84 1.51 -28.02
CA ILE A 182 -1.71 2.41 -28.78
C ILE A 182 -1.01 2.79 -30.08
N GLY A 183 -1.77 3.15 -31.11
CA GLY A 183 -1.25 3.39 -32.45
C GLY A 183 0.01 4.26 -32.48
N THR A 184 0.01 5.40 -31.76
CA THR A 184 1.20 6.29 -31.72
C THR A 184 2.44 5.64 -31.08
N TYR A 185 2.27 4.81 -30.05
CA TYR A 185 3.37 4.07 -29.42
C TYR A 185 3.85 2.93 -30.32
N LEU A 186 2.93 2.11 -30.84
CA LEU A 186 3.22 0.96 -31.69
C LEU A 186 3.92 1.38 -33.00
N HIS A 187 3.46 2.46 -33.62
CA HIS A 187 4.11 3.03 -34.80
C HIS A 187 5.53 3.52 -34.50
N ARG A 188 5.74 4.18 -33.36
CA ARG A 188 7.07 4.65 -32.94
C ARG A 188 8.07 3.51 -32.76
N ILE A 189 7.62 2.35 -32.26
CA ILE A 189 8.47 1.16 -32.11
C ILE A 189 8.48 0.26 -33.36
N LYS A 190 7.86 0.70 -34.47
CA LYS A 190 7.73 -0.05 -35.73
C LYS A 190 6.99 -1.38 -35.61
N ALA A 191 6.13 -1.53 -34.61
CA ALA A 191 5.23 -2.68 -34.47
C ALA A 191 3.92 -2.50 -35.27
N ARG A 192 3.68 -1.32 -35.83
CA ARG A 192 2.53 -1.00 -36.69
C ARG A 192 2.91 0.05 -37.73
N ASP A 193 2.37 -0.07 -38.94
CA ASP A 193 2.72 0.83 -40.05
C ASP A 193 2.07 2.22 -39.97
N SER A 194 1.03 2.39 -39.14
CA SER A 194 0.33 3.66 -38.97
C SER A 194 0.01 3.95 -37.50
N PRO A 195 0.07 5.22 -37.06
CA PRO A 195 -0.35 5.64 -35.74
C PRO A 195 -1.87 5.75 -35.55
N GLU A 196 -2.67 5.44 -36.57
CA GLU A 196 -4.13 5.62 -36.58
C GLU A 196 -4.89 4.78 -35.55
N CYS A 197 -6.02 5.30 -35.08
CA CYS A 197 -6.88 4.60 -34.15
C CYS A 197 -7.66 3.49 -34.86
N GLY A 198 -7.41 2.22 -34.51
CA GLY A 198 -8.13 1.08 -35.08
C GLY A 198 -9.63 1.06 -34.76
N ALA A 199 -10.08 1.81 -33.74
CA ALA A 199 -11.48 1.82 -33.34
C ALA A 199 -12.33 2.90 -34.05
N CYS A 200 -11.72 3.97 -34.56
CA CYS A 200 -12.47 5.08 -35.17
C CYS A 200 -11.81 5.78 -36.35
N GLY A 201 -10.58 5.38 -36.73
CA GLY A 201 -9.86 5.94 -37.87
C GLY A 201 -9.23 7.31 -37.63
N GLU A 202 -9.16 7.78 -36.38
CA GLU A 202 -8.45 9.03 -36.06
C GLU A 202 -6.96 8.92 -36.44
N LEU A 203 -6.37 9.98 -37.00
CA LEU A 203 -5.02 9.97 -37.57
C LEU A 203 -3.93 9.61 -36.55
N ARG A 204 -4.15 9.92 -35.27
CA ARG A 204 -3.20 9.63 -34.20
C ARG A 204 -3.94 9.10 -32.98
N GLU A 205 -3.75 7.81 -32.70
CA GLU A 205 -4.23 7.20 -31.48
C GLU A 205 -3.32 7.56 -30.30
N THR A 206 -3.68 8.64 -29.60
CA THR A 206 -3.06 9.06 -28.34
C THR A 206 -3.88 8.57 -27.13
N ILE A 207 -3.29 8.67 -25.94
CA ILE A 207 -4.00 8.36 -24.69
C ILE A 207 -5.18 9.31 -24.49
N SER A 208 -4.97 10.61 -24.69
CA SER A 208 -6.01 11.64 -24.58
C SER A 208 -7.15 11.35 -25.55
N HIS A 209 -6.85 10.98 -26.79
CA HIS A 209 -7.84 10.54 -27.76
C HIS A 209 -8.66 9.35 -27.24
N ILE A 210 -8.01 8.29 -26.77
CA ILE A 210 -8.68 7.07 -26.27
C ILE A 210 -9.61 7.38 -25.08
N ILE A 211 -9.11 8.13 -24.10
CA ILE A 211 -9.75 8.39 -22.80
C ILE A 211 -10.82 9.47 -22.87
N LEU A 212 -10.75 10.39 -23.84
CA LEU A 212 -11.61 11.57 -23.89
C LEU A 212 -12.50 11.62 -25.14
N GLU A 213 -11.98 11.24 -26.31
CA GLU A 213 -12.57 11.64 -27.60
C GLU A 213 -13.08 10.45 -28.44
N CYS A 214 -12.36 9.33 -28.46
CA CYS A 214 -12.46 8.24 -29.42
C CYS A 214 -13.89 7.73 -29.67
N ARG A 215 -14.46 7.96 -30.85
CA ARG A 215 -15.89 7.61 -31.08
C ARG A 215 -16.17 6.10 -30.98
N GLY A 216 -15.18 5.26 -31.30
CA GLY A 216 -15.27 3.80 -31.18
C GLY A 216 -15.20 3.26 -29.75
N ARG A 217 -14.80 4.09 -28.76
CA ARG A 217 -14.64 3.68 -27.35
C ARG A 217 -15.62 4.37 -26.40
N ARG A 218 -16.78 4.81 -26.89
CA ARG A 218 -17.83 5.48 -26.08
C ARG A 218 -18.33 4.64 -24.91
N GLY A 219 -18.57 3.34 -25.13
CA GLY A 219 -19.01 2.41 -24.10
C GLY A 219 -18.01 2.33 -22.93
N PRO A 220 -16.74 1.95 -23.21
CA PRO A 220 -15.67 1.99 -22.22
C PRO A 220 -15.53 3.34 -21.50
N ARG A 221 -15.57 4.48 -22.21
CA ARG A 221 -15.51 5.81 -21.56
C ARG A 221 -16.65 6.08 -20.60
N ARG A 222 -17.86 5.58 -20.89
CA ARG A 222 -18.98 5.68 -19.94
C ARG A 222 -18.69 4.93 -18.63
N ILE A 223 -18.04 3.77 -18.72
CA ILE A 223 -17.58 3.01 -17.54
C ILE A 223 -16.53 3.83 -16.79
N LEU A 224 -15.56 4.42 -17.50
CA LEU A 224 -14.56 5.30 -16.88
C LEU A 224 -15.21 6.45 -16.10
N TYR A 225 -16.06 7.25 -16.75
CA TYR A 225 -16.64 8.44 -16.12
C TYR A 225 -17.57 8.09 -14.97
N LYS A 226 -18.32 6.98 -15.07
CA LYS A 226 -19.09 6.48 -13.93
C LYS A 226 -18.17 6.13 -12.76
N GLY A 227 -17.09 5.37 -13.02
CA GLY A 227 -16.13 5.00 -11.99
C GLY A 227 -15.43 6.19 -11.34
N LEU A 228 -15.11 7.24 -12.12
CA LEU A 228 -14.55 8.49 -11.59
C LEU A 228 -15.57 9.21 -10.68
N ALA A 229 -16.83 9.30 -11.10
CA ALA A 229 -17.88 9.93 -10.32
C ALA A 229 -18.13 9.18 -9.00
N ASP A 230 -18.22 7.85 -9.05
CA ASP A 230 -18.41 6.98 -7.88
C ASP A 230 -17.23 7.12 -6.89
N ALA A 231 -16.02 7.37 -7.40
CA ALA A 231 -14.81 7.60 -6.60
C ALA A 231 -14.66 9.07 -6.12
N GLY A 232 -15.59 9.96 -6.46
CA GLY A 232 -15.53 11.39 -6.14
C GLY A 232 -14.39 12.13 -6.85
N VAL A 233 -13.92 11.63 -8.00
CA VAL A 233 -12.90 12.27 -8.83
C VAL A 233 -13.58 13.23 -9.82
N PRO A 234 -13.18 14.51 -9.88
CA PRO A 234 -13.73 15.46 -10.84
C PRO A 234 -13.55 14.98 -12.29
N LEU A 235 -14.65 14.99 -13.04
CA LEU A 235 -14.66 14.60 -14.45
C LEU A 235 -13.89 15.63 -15.29
N PRO A 236 -13.17 15.19 -16.35
CA PRO A 236 -12.55 16.10 -17.31
C PRO A 236 -13.57 17.08 -17.91
N ILE A 237 -13.18 18.34 -18.02
CA ILE A 237 -13.95 19.39 -18.70
C ILE A 237 -13.23 19.84 -19.97
N ALA A 238 -13.98 20.35 -20.95
CA ALA A 238 -13.42 20.72 -22.26
C ALA A 238 -12.40 21.87 -22.21
N ALA A 239 -12.40 22.68 -21.14
CA ALA A 239 -11.48 23.79 -20.94
C ALA A 239 -10.19 23.37 -20.19
N GLU A 240 -10.05 22.11 -19.81
CA GLU A 240 -8.89 21.62 -19.07
C GLU A 240 -7.75 21.25 -20.02
N ASP A 241 -6.55 21.77 -19.74
CA ASP A 241 -5.33 21.39 -20.44
C ASP A 241 -4.80 20.04 -19.91
N ALA A 242 -4.64 19.05 -20.80
CA ALA A 242 -4.11 17.72 -20.52
C ALA A 242 -4.76 16.98 -19.32
N PRO A 243 -6.09 16.81 -19.29
CA PRO A 243 -6.82 16.18 -18.18
C PRO A 243 -6.33 14.74 -17.89
N GLU A 244 -5.78 14.04 -18.87
CA GLU A 244 -5.19 12.72 -18.70
C GLU A 244 -4.06 12.70 -17.66
N ALA A 245 -3.20 13.73 -17.61
CA ALA A 245 -2.07 13.77 -16.68
C ALA A 245 -2.56 13.84 -15.23
N ARG A 246 -3.62 14.62 -14.97
CA ARG A 246 -4.28 14.67 -13.67
C ARG A 246 -4.91 13.32 -13.32
N LEU A 247 -5.64 12.71 -14.26
CA LEU A 247 -6.29 11.41 -14.02
C LEU A 247 -5.28 10.31 -13.67
N PHE A 248 -4.13 10.27 -14.35
CA PHE A 248 -3.07 9.30 -14.04
C PHE A 248 -2.36 9.55 -12.71
N SER A 249 -2.34 10.81 -12.26
CA SER A 249 -1.73 11.19 -10.98
C SER A 249 -2.69 11.02 -9.80
N GLU A 250 -4.00 10.92 -10.03
CA GLU A 250 -5.04 10.81 -9.00
C GLU A 250 -5.23 9.35 -8.54
N PRO A 251 -4.84 9.00 -7.30
CA PRO A 251 -4.94 7.61 -6.84
C PRO A 251 -6.35 7.05 -6.85
N LYS A 252 -7.38 7.87 -6.60
CA LYS A 252 -8.78 7.43 -6.62
C LYS A 252 -9.26 7.04 -8.01
N ALA A 253 -8.61 7.55 -9.07
CA ALA A 253 -8.95 7.22 -10.46
C ALA A 253 -8.44 5.83 -10.89
N THR A 254 -7.46 5.25 -10.18
CA THR A 254 -6.75 4.02 -10.57
C THR A 254 -7.69 2.88 -10.96
N THR A 255 -8.69 2.57 -10.13
CA THR A 255 -9.63 1.46 -10.41
C THR A 255 -10.50 1.75 -11.63
N ALA A 256 -10.97 2.98 -11.79
CA ALA A 256 -11.79 3.38 -12.94
C ALA A 256 -10.99 3.31 -14.25
N LEU A 257 -9.71 3.71 -14.22
CA LEU A 257 -8.79 3.61 -15.36
C LEU A 257 -8.51 2.14 -15.73
N LEU A 258 -8.32 1.25 -14.76
CA LEU A 258 -8.13 -0.19 -15.04
C LEU A 258 -9.40 -0.84 -15.61
N GLN A 259 -10.59 -0.47 -15.11
CA GLN A 259 -11.87 -0.93 -15.67
C GLN A 259 -12.07 -0.43 -17.10
N PHE A 260 -11.70 0.83 -17.38
CA PHE A 260 -11.67 1.38 -18.72
C PHE A 260 -10.77 0.56 -19.63
N VAL A 261 -9.52 0.34 -19.23
CA VAL A 261 -8.53 -0.47 -19.97
C VAL A 261 -9.08 -1.85 -20.32
N ALA A 262 -9.65 -2.54 -19.34
CA ALA A 262 -10.20 -3.87 -19.52
C ALA A 262 -11.39 -3.88 -20.49
N SER A 263 -12.30 -2.91 -20.36
CA SER A 263 -13.50 -2.79 -21.20
C SER A 263 -13.20 -2.29 -22.62
N ALA A 264 -12.17 -1.45 -22.77
CA ALA A 264 -11.71 -0.94 -24.06
C ALA A 264 -10.90 -1.99 -24.83
N ASN A 265 -10.59 -3.14 -24.22
CA ASN A 265 -9.87 -4.23 -24.86
C ASN A 265 -8.49 -3.85 -25.40
N LEU A 266 -7.82 -2.88 -24.76
CA LEU A 266 -6.57 -2.29 -25.25
C LEU A 266 -5.37 -3.26 -25.25
N PHE A 267 -5.50 -4.43 -24.61
CA PHE A 267 -4.40 -5.39 -24.42
C PHE A 267 -4.67 -6.78 -25.00
N ARG A 268 -5.81 -7.01 -25.70
CA ARG A 268 -6.12 -8.32 -26.33
C ARG A 268 -5.48 -8.53 -27.70
N ASP A 269 -4.71 -7.58 -28.19
CA ASP A 269 -3.83 -7.79 -29.35
C ASP A 269 -2.77 -8.87 -29.11
N LYS A 270 -2.65 -9.47 -27.91
CA LYS A 270 -1.81 -10.67 -27.75
C LYS A 270 -2.32 -11.86 -28.54
N GLU A 271 -3.62 -12.16 -28.57
CA GLU A 271 -4.11 -13.30 -29.39
C GLU A 271 -3.98 -13.02 -30.88
N GLN A 272 -4.14 -11.75 -31.29
CA GLN A 272 -4.01 -11.35 -32.68
C GLN A 272 -2.54 -11.26 -33.11
N ALA A 273 -1.65 -10.69 -32.30
CA ALA A 273 -0.21 -10.68 -32.52
C ALA A 273 0.40 -12.08 -32.42
N THR A 274 -0.13 -12.97 -31.57
CA THR A 274 0.28 -14.39 -31.54
C THR A 274 -0.21 -15.11 -32.80
N ARG A 275 -1.45 -14.88 -33.26
CA ARG A 275 -1.91 -15.42 -34.56
C ARG A 275 -1.15 -14.84 -35.75
N GLU A 276 -0.82 -13.56 -35.74
CA GLU A 276 -0.04 -12.89 -36.79
C GLU A 276 1.44 -13.32 -36.77
N ALA A 277 2.00 -13.60 -35.59
CA ALA A 277 3.30 -14.24 -35.45
C ALA A 277 3.26 -15.71 -35.91
N GLU A 278 2.21 -16.47 -35.57
CA GLU A 278 1.99 -17.84 -36.07
C GLU A 278 1.80 -17.85 -37.60
N LEU A 279 1.00 -16.94 -38.15
CA LEU A 279 0.82 -16.68 -39.60
C LEU A 279 2.12 -16.22 -40.27
N GLY A 280 2.91 -15.42 -39.58
CA GLY A 280 4.23 -14.96 -40.01
C GLY A 280 5.29 -16.06 -39.99
N ASP A 281 5.18 -17.06 -39.12
CA ASP A 281 6.07 -18.22 -39.02
C ASP A 281 5.69 -19.35 -40.00
N HIS A 282 4.55 -19.25 -40.68
CA HIS A 282 4.22 -20.05 -41.87
C HIS A 282 5.02 -19.57 -43.10
N TRP A 283 6.34 -19.42 -42.99
CA TRP A 283 7.24 -19.39 -44.15
C TRP A 283 7.36 -20.81 -44.71
N GLY A 284 6.50 -21.13 -45.67
CA GLY A 284 6.52 -22.40 -46.37
C GLY A 284 7.80 -22.55 -47.18
N TRP A 285 8.52 -23.66 -46.97
CA TRP A 285 9.59 -24.19 -47.83
C TRP A 285 9.21 -24.29 -49.32
N GLU A 286 7.95 -24.07 -49.67
CA GLU A 286 7.43 -24.06 -51.04
C GLU A 286 7.84 -22.82 -51.84
N ALA A 287 8.16 -21.68 -51.20
CA ALA A 287 8.59 -20.47 -51.89
C ALA A 287 10.00 -20.57 -52.52
N LEU A 288 10.81 -21.57 -52.15
CA LEU A 288 12.15 -21.80 -52.69
C LEU A 288 12.20 -22.81 -53.84
N ARG A 289 11.09 -23.51 -54.15
CA ARG A 289 11.06 -24.48 -55.28
C ARG A 289 10.85 -23.83 -56.65
N GLY A 290 10.58 -22.53 -56.72
CA GLY A 290 10.44 -21.78 -57.96
C GLY A 290 11.76 -21.26 -58.56
N TRP A 291 12.90 -21.49 -57.91
CA TRP A 291 14.22 -21.00 -58.37
C TRP A 291 15.13 -22.08 -58.95
N GLU A 292 14.79 -23.37 -58.83
CA GLU A 292 15.58 -24.45 -59.43
C GLU A 292 15.12 -24.82 -60.86
N ASP A 293 13.97 -24.34 -61.34
CA ASP A 293 13.39 -24.71 -62.65
C ASP A 293 13.45 -23.61 -63.74
N THR A 294 14.15 -22.49 -63.52
CA THR A 294 14.37 -21.46 -64.56
C THR A 294 15.83 -21.03 -64.75
N GLY A 295 16.77 -21.94 -64.48
CA GLY A 295 18.18 -21.80 -64.85
C GLY A 295 18.48 -22.49 -66.18
N VAL A 296 18.45 -21.71 -67.25
CA VAL A 296 18.74 -22.06 -68.65
C VAL A 296 20.10 -22.75 -68.81
N GLY A 297 20.18 -23.72 -69.74
CA GLY A 297 21.43 -24.34 -70.19
C GLY A 297 22.30 -23.46 -71.10
#